data_AF-A0A971WQ79-F1
#
_entry.id   AF-A0A971WQ79-F1
#
_cell.length_a   1.000
_cell.length_b   1.000
_cell.length_c   1.000
_cell.angle_alpha   90.00
_cell.angle_beta   90.00
_cell.angle_gamma   90.00
#
_symmetry.space_group_name_H-M   'P 1'
#
loop_
_entity.id
_entity.type
_entity.pdbx_description
1 polymer ?
#
loop_
_entity_poly.entity_id
_entity_poly.type
_entity_poly.pdbx_seq_one_letter_code
_entity_poly.pdbx_strand_id
1 'polypeptide(L)'
;MQAIFETLFDIIYLTTVTTIGIKMIVGNNGKKQYLLFGIMATILGLGDAFHLVPRAIALCTTGLESYASALGVGKLVTSMTMTIFYVLLYYIWRERYQIKGEKHITITIWILAITRIVLNAMPQNQWLSSTPPLSWGIYRNIPFALMGLLIIWLFYKTAKKKNDLSFKNMWLTITLSFAFYLPVVMWSNAFPAIGALMIPKTCAYVWTVLIGYNAMRKEV
;
A
#
# COMPACT_ATOMS: atom_id res chain seq x y z
N MET A 1 17.66 -19.88 -6.02
CA MET A 1 16.24 -19.89 -6.47
C MET A 1 15.43 -18.72 -5.89
N GLN A 2 15.50 -18.44 -4.59
CA GLN A 2 14.74 -17.34 -3.95
C GLN A 2 15.01 -15.96 -4.58
N ALA A 3 16.27 -15.57 -4.78
CA ALA A 3 16.62 -14.27 -5.38
C ALA A 3 16.01 -14.06 -6.78
N ILE A 4 16.04 -15.11 -7.62
CA ILE A 4 15.49 -15.08 -8.98
C ILE A 4 13.96 -14.94 -8.91
N PHE A 5 13.31 -15.72 -8.05
CA PHE A 5 11.85 -15.68 -7.90
C PHE A 5 11.35 -14.33 -7.36
N GLU A 6 11.97 -13.82 -6.28
CA GLU A 6 11.60 -12.52 -5.70
C GLU A 6 11.81 -11.37 -6.71
N THR A 7 12.96 -11.37 -7.41
CA THR A 7 13.25 -10.34 -8.42
C THR A 7 12.26 -10.39 -9.58
N LEU A 8 11.94 -11.58 -10.09
CA LEU A 8 10.97 -11.74 -11.18
C LEU A 8 9.57 -11.29 -10.74
N PHE A 9 9.15 -11.68 -9.53
CA PHE A 9 7.89 -11.26 -8.96
C PHE A 9 7.81 -9.73 -8.84
N ASP A 10 8.86 -9.09 -8.32
CA ASP A 10 8.92 -7.64 -8.15
C ASP A 10 8.85 -6.91 -9.49
N ILE A 11 9.54 -7.39 -10.53
CA ILE A 11 9.48 -6.83 -11.88
C ILE A 11 8.05 -6.93 -12.44
N ILE A 12 7.43 -8.11 -12.37
CA ILE A 12 6.06 -8.32 -12.86
C ILE A 12 5.08 -7.44 -12.08
N TYR A 13 5.22 -7.37 -10.77
CA TYR A 13 4.39 -6.54 -9.90
C TYR A 13 4.48 -5.06 -10.29
N LEU A 14 5.69 -4.49 -10.26
CA LEU A 14 5.92 -3.07 -10.50
C LEU A 14 5.46 -2.64 -11.89
N THR A 15 5.77 -3.44 -12.91
CA THR A 15 5.33 -3.18 -14.28
C THR A 15 3.81 -3.26 -14.40
N THR A 16 3.17 -4.24 -13.79
CA THR A 16 1.71 -4.43 -13.84
C THR A 16 0.97 -3.27 -13.18
N VAL A 17 1.26 -2.94 -11.91
CA VAL A 17 0.51 -1.91 -11.19
C VAL A 17 0.75 -0.52 -11.77
N THR A 18 1.97 -0.23 -12.21
CA THR A 18 2.30 1.07 -12.83
C THR A 18 1.62 1.21 -14.18
N THR A 19 1.65 0.17 -15.02
CA THR A 19 0.99 0.18 -16.34
C THR A 19 -0.52 0.33 -16.21
N ILE A 20 -1.14 -0.42 -15.28
CA ILE A 20 -2.58 -0.32 -15.02
C ILE A 20 -2.92 1.08 -14.49
N GLY A 21 -2.12 1.61 -13.56
CA GLY A 21 -2.31 2.96 -13.02
C GLY A 21 -2.31 4.02 -14.11
N ILE A 22 -1.33 4.00 -15.01
CA ILE A 22 -1.24 4.92 -16.15
C ILE A 22 -2.45 4.75 -17.08
N LYS A 23 -2.83 3.50 -17.41
CA LYS A 23 -4.02 3.23 -18.24
C LYS A 23 -5.31 3.79 -17.61
N MET A 24 -5.44 3.70 -16.29
CA MET A 24 -6.58 4.28 -15.58
C MET A 24 -6.56 5.80 -15.58
N ILE A 25 -5.39 6.43 -15.43
CA ILE A 25 -5.26 7.89 -15.50
C ILE A 25 -5.66 8.39 -16.90
N VAL A 26 -5.19 7.75 -17.96
CA VAL A 26 -5.48 8.18 -19.34
C VAL A 26 -6.93 7.85 -19.74
N GLY A 27 -7.41 6.65 -19.39
CA GLY A 27 -8.72 6.13 -19.81
C GLY A 27 -9.89 6.41 -18.87
N ASN A 28 -9.80 7.41 -17.98
CA ASN A 28 -10.83 7.64 -16.95
C ASN A 28 -12.15 8.25 -17.47
N ASN A 29 -12.21 8.72 -18.73
CA ASN A 29 -13.35 9.43 -19.36
C ASN A 29 -14.02 10.47 -18.45
N GLY A 30 -13.22 11.29 -17.76
CA GLY A 30 -13.69 12.36 -16.87
C GLY A 30 -14.22 11.89 -15.51
N LYS A 31 -14.27 10.57 -15.24
CA LYS A 31 -14.71 10.04 -13.94
C LYS A 31 -13.59 10.12 -12.92
N LYS A 32 -13.71 11.11 -12.02
CA LYS A 32 -12.75 11.39 -10.93
C LYS A 32 -12.36 10.15 -10.11
N GLN A 33 -13.29 9.22 -9.86
CA GLN A 33 -12.99 7.98 -9.13
C GLN A 33 -11.84 7.19 -9.79
N TYR A 34 -11.87 7.00 -11.11
CA TYR A 34 -10.86 6.21 -11.81
C TYR A 34 -9.55 6.96 -12.00
N LEU A 35 -9.60 8.29 -12.11
CA LEU A 35 -8.41 9.12 -12.02
C LEU A 35 -7.69 8.93 -10.67
N LEU A 36 -8.42 9.02 -9.55
CA LEU A 36 -7.85 8.80 -8.22
C LEU A 36 -7.30 7.38 -8.05
N PHE A 37 -8.00 6.38 -8.60
CA PHE A 37 -7.57 4.99 -8.57
C PHE A 37 -6.29 4.75 -9.37
N GLY A 38 -6.18 5.39 -10.55
CA GLY A 38 -4.98 5.34 -11.37
C GLY A 38 -3.79 6.00 -10.69
N ILE A 39 -3.97 7.20 -10.12
CA ILE A 39 -2.95 7.88 -9.31
C ILE A 39 -2.52 7.01 -8.14
N MET A 40 -3.47 6.40 -7.42
CA MET A 40 -3.20 5.50 -6.31
C MET A 40 -2.35 4.30 -6.72
N ALA A 41 -2.68 3.65 -7.85
CA ALA A 41 -1.92 2.51 -8.37
C ALA A 41 -0.50 2.90 -8.83
N THR A 42 -0.34 4.07 -9.47
CA THR A 42 0.96 4.59 -9.87
C THR A 42 1.83 4.96 -8.66
N ILE A 43 1.25 5.60 -7.63
CA ILE A 43 1.98 5.92 -6.38
C ILE A 43 2.42 4.65 -5.66
N LEU A 44 1.59 3.60 -5.66
CA LEU A 44 1.95 2.30 -5.10
C LEU A 44 3.18 1.72 -5.82
N GLY A 45 3.11 1.61 -7.15
CA GLY A 45 4.22 1.05 -7.95
C GLY A 45 5.51 1.86 -7.82
N LEU A 46 5.43 3.19 -8.02
CA LEU A 46 6.61 4.05 -7.92
C LEU A 46 7.18 4.09 -6.51
N GLY A 47 6.32 4.12 -5.48
CA GLY A 47 6.76 4.14 -4.09
C GLY A 47 7.45 2.85 -3.65
N ASP A 48 6.93 1.70 -4.07
CA ASP A 48 7.56 0.40 -3.78
C ASP A 48 8.87 0.21 -4.55
N ALA A 49 9.02 0.81 -5.74
CA ALA A 49 10.25 0.72 -6.53
C ALA A 49 11.49 1.23 -5.77
N PHE A 50 11.35 2.27 -4.92
CA PHE A 50 12.45 2.79 -4.09
C PHE A 50 12.98 1.75 -3.08
N HIS A 51 12.18 0.75 -2.72
CA HIS A 51 12.60 -0.34 -1.84
C HIS A 51 12.96 -1.61 -2.63
N LEU A 52 12.11 -2.00 -3.58
CA LEU A 52 12.22 -3.27 -4.30
C LEU A 52 13.37 -3.27 -5.32
N VAL A 53 13.64 -2.16 -6.01
CA VAL A 53 14.74 -2.10 -6.98
C VAL A 53 16.11 -2.26 -6.29
N PRO A 54 16.44 -1.50 -5.23
CA PRO A 54 17.67 -1.75 -4.48
C PRO A 54 17.73 -3.16 -3.89
N ARG A 55 16.60 -3.72 -3.44
CA ARG A 55 16.53 -5.08 -2.90
C ARG A 55 16.84 -6.14 -3.95
N ALA A 56 16.26 -6.04 -5.14
CA ALA A 56 16.51 -6.95 -6.24
C ALA A 56 17.99 -6.91 -6.67
N ILE A 57 18.57 -5.72 -6.79
CA ILE A 57 20.00 -5.56 -7.09
C ILE A 57 20.84 -6.21 -5.99
N ALA A 58 20.55 -5.93 -4.72
CA ALA A 58 21.28 -6.47 -3.59
C ALA A 58 21.23 -8.01 -3.53
N LEU A 59 20.08 -8.62 -3.80
CA LEU A 59 19.91 -10.08 -3.85
C LEU A 59 20.68 -10.73 -5.02
N CYS A 60 20.94 -9.98 -6.09
CA CYS A 60 21.62 -10.47 -7.29
C CYS A 60 23.12 -10.07 -7.36
N THR A 61 23.64 -9.31 -6.39
CA THR A 61 25.01 -8.79 -6.41
C THR A 61 25.76 -9.02 -5.09
N THR A 62 26.01 -7.96 -4.30
CA THR A 62 26.90 -7.95 -3.14
C THR A 62 26.18 -8.25 -1.81
N GLY A 63 24.90 -8.58 -1.83
CA GLY A 63 24.09 -8.84 -0.63
C GLY A 63 23.39 -7.61 -0.05
N LEU A 64 22.44 -7.85 0.86
CA LEU A 64 21.56 -6.82 1.45
C LEU A 64 22.30 -5.81 2.34
N GLU A 65 23.43 -6.21 2.95
CA GLU A 65 24.20 -5.38 3.87
C GLU A 65 24.81 -4.15 3.16
N SER A 66 25.35 -4.34 1.95
CA SER A 66 25.92 -3.27 1.13
C SER A 66 24.89 -2.22 0.68
N TYR A 67 23.60 -2.57 0.74
CA TYR A 67 22.49 -1.70 0.33
C TYR A 67 21.63 -1.23 1.52
N ALA A 68 22.08 -1.41 2.77
CA ALA A 68 21.30 -1.08 3.96
C ALA A 68 20.73 0.35 3.95
N SER A 69 21.52 1.34 3.54
CA SER A 69 21.07 2.73 3.44
C SER A 69 19.99 2.91 2.37
N ALA A 70 20.18 2.35 1.18
CA ALA A 70 19.21 2.44 0.09
C ALA A 70 17.89 1.72 0.44
N LEU A 71 17.98 0.55 1.08
CA LEU A 71 16.83 -0.19 1.59
C LEU A 71 16.10 0.58 2.70
N GLY A 72 16.84 1.26 3.55
CA GLY A 72 16.34 2.14 4.61
C GLY A 72 15.52 3.30 4.07
N VAL A 73 16.09 4.06 3.13
CA VAL A 73 15.39 5.14 2.41
C VAL A 73 14.17 4.59 1.67
N GLY A 74 14.31 3.44 1.00
CA GLY A 74 13.21 2.76 0.34
C GLY A 74 12.05 2.47 1.29
N LYS A 75 12.31 1.91 2.47
CA LYS A 75 11.27 1.64 3.48
C LYS A 75 10.59 2.92 3.97
N LEU A 76 11.33 4.02 4.13
CA LEU A 76 10.76 5.32 4.46
C LEU A 76 9.81 5.81 3.35
N VAL A 77 10.26 5.82 2.10
CA VAL A 77 9.46 6.24 0.94
C VAL A 77 8.20 5.38 0.83
N THR A 78 8.33 4.06 0.89
CA THR A 78 7.20 3.12 0.89
C THR A 78 6.24 3.39 2.05
N SER A 79 6.72 3.70 3.25
CA SER A 79 5.85 4.04 4.39
C SER A 79 5.04 5.33 4.15
N MET A 80 5.67 6.34 3.57
CA MET A 80 5.01 7.60 3.20
C MET A 80 3.98 7.39 2.08
N THR A 81 4.36 6.71 1.00
CA THR A 81 3.49 6.46 -0.15
C THR A 81 2.32 5.57 0.22
N MET A 82 2.50 4.57 1.09
CA MET A 82 1.41 3.76 1.63
C MET A 82 0.42 4.57 2.47
N THR A 83 0.88 5.64 3.13
CA THR A 83 -0.02 6.57 3.83
C THR A 83 -0.90 7.31 2.83
N ILE A 84 -0.28 7.84 1.76
CA ILE A 84 -0.99 8.51 0.67
C ILE A 84 -1.96 7.54 -0.03
N PHE A 85 -1.55 6.29 -0.25
CA PHE A 85 -2.38 5.24 -0.84
C PHE A 85 -3.70 5.07 -0.09
N TYR A 86 -3.68 4.97 1.24
CA TYR A 86 -4.91 4.79 2.03
C TYR A 86 -5.76 6.06 2.08
N VAL A 87 -5.15 7.25 2.06
CA VAL A 87 -5.89 8.51 1.90
C VAL A 87 -6.61 8.55 0.54
N LEU A 88 -5.94 8.15 -0.54
CA LEU A 88 -6.56 8.04 -1.86
C LEU A 88 -7.67 6.99 -1.89
N LEU A 89 -7.46 5.83 -1.25
CA LEU A 89 -8.45 4.77 -1.13
C LEU A 89 -9.71 5.25 -0.39
N TYR A 90 -9.56 6.10 0.62
CA TYR A 90 -10.67 6.78 1.28
C TYR A 90 -11.42 7.73 0.32
N TYR A 91 -10.72 8.54 -0.47
CA TYR A 91 -11.38 9.42 -1.45
C TYR A 91 -12.04 8.65 -2.58
N ILE A 92 -11.47 7.52 -3.02
CA ILE A 92 -12.10 6.60 -3.97
C ILE A 92 -13.41 6.06 -3.40
N TRP A 93 -13.43 5.63 -2.13
CA TRP A 93 -14.66 5.21 -1.46
C TRP A 93 -15.72 6.32 -1.46
N ARG A 94 -15.33 7.56 -1.14
CA ARG A 94 -16.24 8.70 -1.13
C ARG A 94 -16.84 8.97 -2.51
N GLU A 95 -16.02 8.96 -3.55
CA GLU A 95 -16.45 9.20 -4.93
C GLU A 95 -17.33 8.04 -5.45
N ARG A 96 -16.95 6.77 -5.19
CA ARG A 96 -17.71 5.59 -5.62
C ARG A 96 -19.13 5.59 -5.08
N TYR A 97 -19.28 5.92 -3.79
CA TYR A 97 -20.57 5.85 -3.11
C TYR A 97 -21.26 7.22 -2.94
N GLN A 98 -20.73 8.26 -3.59
CA GLN A 98 -21.27 9.63 -3.57
C GLN A 98 -21.52 10.16 -2.15
N ILE A 99 -20.58 9.88 -1.25
CA ILE A 99 -20.69 10.22 0.17
C ILE A 99 -20.41 11.71 0.38
N LYS A 100 -21.48 12.48 0.60
CA LYS A 100 -21.45 13.90 0.96
C LYS A 100 -21.70 14.05 2.47
N GLY A 101 -20.89 14.83 3.18
CA GLY A 101 -21.16 15.22 4.57
C GLY A 101 -20.43 14.47 5.70
N GLU A 102 -19.62 13.45 5.42
CA GLU A 102 -18.87 12.69 6.45
C GLU A 102 -17.60 13.41 6.95
N LYS A 103 -17.77 14.63 7.50
CA LYS A 103 -16.67 15.49 7.94
C LYS A 103 -15.82 14.85 9.04
N HIS A 104 -16.46 14.17 10.01
CA HIS A 104 -15.76 13.51 11.11
C HIS A 104 -14.81 12.42 10.60
N ILE A 105 -15.27 11.56 9.69
CA ILE A 105 -14.44 10.49 9.12
C ILE A 105 -13.28 11.07 8.32
N THR A 106 -13.52 12.14 7.53
CA THR A 106 -12.45 12.83 6.79
C THR A 106 -11.39 13.36 7.74
N ILE A 107 -11.79 14.04 8.82
CA ILE A 107 -10.87 14.58 9.82
C ILE A 107 -10.07 13.45 10.46
N THR A 108 -10.71 12.35 10.85
CA THR A 108 -10.02 11.18 11.44
C THR A 108 -8.96 10.61 10.51
N ILE A 109 -9.27 10.41 9.22
CA ILE A 109 -8.30 9.92 8.22
C ILE A 109 -7.10 10.87 8.12
N TRP A 110 -7.34 12.18 8.05
CA TRP A 110 -6.25 13.17 7.97
C TRP A 110 -5.41 13.24 9.24
N ILE A 111 -6.01 13.18 10.42
CA ILE A 111 -5.28 13.13 11.69
C ILE A 111 -4.37 11.89 11.72
N LEU A 112 -4.90 10.71 11.38
CA LEU A 112 -4.12 9.47 11.34
C LEU A 112 -2.99 9.54 10.32
N ALA A 113 -3.27 10.08 9.13
CA ALA A 113 -2.27 10.25 8.08
C ALA A 113 -1.16 11.21 8.50
N ILE A 114 -1.49 12.41 8.96
CA ILE A 114 -0.50 13.41 9.40
C ILE A 114 0.32 12.85 10.57
N THR A 115 -0.33 12.22 11.55
CA THR A 115 0.36 11.57 12.68
C THR A 115 1.37 10.55 12.17
N ARG A 116 0.98 9.72 11.20
CA ARG A 116 1.90 8.74 10.60
C ARG A 116 3.06 9.40 9.86
N ILE A 117 2.81 10.45 9.08
CA ILE A 117 3.88 11.17 8.37
C ILE A 117 4.88 11.75 9.37
N VAL A 118 4.40 12.41 10.44
CA VAL A 118 5.26 12.95 11.50
C VAL A 118 6.06 11.83 12.17
N LEU A 119 5.41 10.73 12.55
CA LEU A 119 6.09 9.59 13.15
C LEU A 119 7.13 8.95 12.23
N ASN A 120 6.92 8.94 10.90
CA ASN A 120 7.92 8.45 9.94
C ASN A 120 9.12 9.40 9.80
N ALA A 121 8.91 10.71 9.95
CA ALA A 121 9.95 11.73 9.82
C ALA A 121 10.87 11.85 11.05
N MET A 122 10.44 11.31 12.20
CA MET A 122 11.21 11.36 13.44
C MET A 122 12.57 10.64 13.31
N PRO A 123 13.69 11.24 13.72
CA PRO A 123 15.04 10.67 13.53
C PRO A 123 15.25 9.35 14.28
N GLN A 124 14.47 9.10 15.34
CA GLN A 124 14.52 7.88 16.15
C GLN A 124 14.12 6.62 15.38
N ASN A 125 13.52 6.75 14.20
CA ASN A 125 13.29 5.61 13.31
C ASN A 125 14.59 4.96 12.83
N GLN A 126 15.69 5.72 12.81
CA GLN A 126 17.02 5.26 12.38
C GLN A 126 16.96 4.48 11.06
N TRP A 127 16.28 5.03 10.05
CA TRP A 127 15.98 4.32 8.80
C TRP A 127 17.22 3.72 8.11
N LEU A 128 18.39 4.34 8.26
CA LEU A 128 19.66 3.91 7.64
C LEU A 128 20.45 2.91 8.50
N SER A 129 19.99 2.60 9.71
CA SER A 129 20.62 1.61 10.59
C SER A 129 20.28 0.19 10.13
N SER A 130 21.21 -0.75 10.33
CA SER A 130 20.98 -2.18 10.12
C SER A 130 20.07 -2.79 11.20
N THR A 131 19.95 -2.15 12.37
CA THR A 131 19.15 -2.62 13.51
C THR A 131 18.20 -1.52 14.02
N PRO A 132 17.24 -1.07 13.19
CA PRO A 132 16.32 -0.01 13.60
C PRO A 132 15.42 -0.48 14.76
N PRO A 133 15.06 0.43 15.69
CA PRO A 133 14.27 0.06 16.86
C PRO A 133 12.85 -0.38 16.50
N LEU A 134 12.46 -1.57 17.00
CA LEU A 134 11.13 -2.15 16.76
C LEU A 134 10.00 -1.24 17.27
N SER A 135 10.19 -0.56 18.41
CA SER A 135 9.19 0.33 19.02
C SER A 135 8.73 1.43 18.06
N TRP A 136 9.66 2.07 17.36
CA TRP A 136 9.34 3.09 16.34
C TRP A 136 8.66 2.48 15.11
N GLY A 137 9.03 1.26 14.76
CA GLY A 137 8.29 0.44 13.79
C GLY A 137 6.83 0.24 14.17
N ILE A 138 6.54 0.00 15.45
CA ILE A 138 5.18 -0.14 15.98
C ILE A 138 4.46 1.21 15.99
N TYR A 139 5.06 2.26 16.54
CA TYR A 139 4.43 3.58 16.68
C TYR A 139 3.93 4.14 15.34
N ARG A 140 4.75 4.12 14.29
CA ARG A 140 4.34 4.61 12.96
C ARG A 140 3.29 3.74 12.26
N ASN A 141 3.09 2.51 12.73
CA ASN A 141 2.11 1.57 12.18
C ASN A 141 0.80 1.52 12.95
N ILE A 142 0.73 2.02 14.17
CA ILE A 142 -0.54 2.16 14.91
C ILE A 142 -1.54 3.05 14.14
N PRO A 143 -1.20 4.30 13.74
CA PRO A 143 -2.13 5.12 12.96
C PRO A 143 -2.48 4.49 11.61
N PHE A 144 -1.54 3.74 11.02
CA PHE A 144 -1.77 3.03 9.77
C PHE A 144 -2.82 1.93 9.90
N ALA A 145 -2.68 1.08 10.92
CA ALA A 145 -3.60 -0.01 11.18
C ALA A 145 -4.99 0.52 11.48
N LEU A 146 -5.11 1.60 12.27
CA LEU A 146 -6.38 2.27 12.55
C LEU A 146 -7.05 2.80 11.28
N MET A 147 -6.28 3.46 10.40
CA MET A 147 -6.77 3.94 9.10
C MET A 147 -7.21 2.76 8.21
N GLY A 148 -6.44 1.67 8.21
CA GLY A 148 -6.79 0.43 7.52
C GLY A 148 -8.11 -0.17 7.98
N LEU A 149 -8.28 -0.36 9.29
CA LEU A 149 -9.50 -0.89 9.90
C LEU A 149 -10.73 -0.02 9.56
N LEU A 150 -10.57 1.30 9.64
CA LEU A 150 -11.62 2.23 9.26
C LEU A 150 -12.02 2.06 7.80
N ILE A 151 -11.06 1.99 6.88
CA ILE A 151 -11.35 1.83 5.45
C ILE A 151 -11.95 0.44 5.14
N ILE A 152 -11.49 -0.63 5.79
CA ILE A 152 -12.13 -1.97 5.71
C ILE A 152 -13.61 -1.88 6.08
N TRP A 153 -13.91 -1.28 7.23
CA TRP A 153 -15.27 -1.12 7.71
C TRP A 153 -16.13 -0.30 6.73
N LEU A 154 -15.60 0.80 6.20
CA LEU A 154 -16.29 1.66 5.23
C LEU A 154 -16.63 0.90 3.93
N PHE A 155 -15.67 0.17 3.35
CA PHE A 155 -15.93 -0.61 2.14
C PHE A 155 -16.89 -1.76 2.40
N TYR A 156 -16.72 -2.51 3.50
CA TYR A 156 -17.61 -3.62 3.85
C TYR A 156 -19.06 -3.15 3.99
N LYS A 157 -19.28 -2.14 4.84
CA LYS A 157 -20.61 -1.61 5.15
C LYS A 157 -21.29 -1.04 3.91
N THR A 158 -20.60 -0.18 3.15
CA THR A 158 -21.21 0.54 2.05
C THR A 158 -21.39 -0.34 0.81
N ALA A 159 -20.42 -1.20 0.47
CA ALA A 159 -20.55 -2.13 -0.66
C ALA A 159 -21.73 -3.07 -0.45
N LYS A 160 -21.89 -3.62 0.77
CA LYS A 160 -23.02 -4.48 1.12
C LYS A 160 -24.35 -3.72 1.09
N LYS A 161 -24.41 -2.51 1.65
CA LYS A 161 -25.63 -1.67 1.64
C LYS A 161 -26.08 -1.28 0.24
N LYS A 162 -25.13 -1.03 -0.68
CA LYS A 162 -25.40 -0.60 -2.06
C LYS A 162 -25.43 -1.75 -3.07
N ASN A 163 -25.27 -3.00 -2.63
CA ASN A 163 -25.14 -4.19 -3.48
C ASN A 163 -24.12 -4.00 -4.63
N ASP A 164 -22.99 -3.34 -4.34
CA ASP A 164 -21.97 -3.05 -5.35
C ASP A 164 -21.15 -4.30 -5.66
N LEU A 165 -21.50 -4.98 -6.75
CA LEU A 165 -20.83 -6.19 -7.20
C LEU A 165 -19.39 -5.96 -7.66
N SER A 166 -19.06 -4.77 -8.17
CA SER A 166 -17.71 -4.45 -8.64
C SER A 166 -16.74 -4.31 -7.48
N PHE A 167 -17.15 -3.66 -6.38
CA PHE A 167 -16.30 -3.38 -5.22
C PHE A 167 -16.54 -4.31 -4.03
N LYS A 168 -17.40 -5.35 -4.16
CA LYS A 168 -17.79 -6.26 -3.07
C LYS A 168 -16.62 -6.86 -2.28
N ASN A 169 -15.48 -7.10 -2.94
CA ASN A 169 -14.31 -7.74 -2.35
C ASN A 169 -13.23 -6.73 -1.91
N MET A 170 -13.44 -5.42 -2.08
CA MET A 170 -12.44 -4.41 -1.74
C MET A 170 -12.03 -4.45 -0.26
N TRP A 171 -12.98 -4.66 0.65
CA TRP A 171 -12.66 -4.79 2.07
C TRP A 171 -11.78 -6.02 2.36
N LEU A 172 -11.97 -7.11 1.60
CA LEU A 172 -11.23 -8.36 1.77
C LEU A 172 -9.78 -8.21 1.30
N THR A 173 -9.53 -7.48 0.21
CA THR A 173 -8.16 -7.24 -0.26
C THR A 173 -7.35 -6.46 0.77
N ILE A 174 -7.96 -5.44 1.38
CA ILE A 174 -7.34 -4.63 2.43
C ILE A 174 -7.10 -5.48 3.69
N THR A 175 -8.09 -6.29 4.08
CA THR A 175 -7.98 -7.19 5.24
C THR A 175 -6.83 -8.17 5.07
N LEU A 176 -6.74 -8.84 3.92
CA LEU A 176 -5.65 -9.77 3.61
C LEU A 176 -4.30 -9.05 3.62
N SER A 177 -4.23 -7.85 3.04
CA SER A 177 -3.00 -7.06 3.06
C SER A 177 -2.49 -6.78 4.47
N PHE A 178 -3.37 -6.38 5.39
CA PHE A 178 -3.00 -6.17 6.80
C PHE A 178 -2.70 -7.47 7.54
N ALA A 179 -3.45 -8.54 7.28
CA ALA A 179 -3.22 -9.85 7.90
C ALA A 179 -1.82 -10.39 7.61
N PHE A 180 -1.30 -10.15 6.40
CA PHE A 180 0.07 -10.51 6.04
C PHE A 180 1.11 -9.46 6.46
N TYR A 181 0.73 -8.18 6.53
CA TYR A 181 1.65 -7.10 6.89
C TYR A 181 2.03 -7.07 8.38
N LEU A 182 1.05 -7.20 9.28
CA LEU A 182 1.29 -7.03 10.72
C LEU A 182 2.31 -8.04 11.26
N PRO A 183 2.27 -9.34 10.88
CA PRO A 183 3.30 -10.28 11.31
C PRO A 183 4.71 -9.90 10.83
N VAL A 184 4.83 -9.38 9.60
CA VAL A 184 6.12 -8.94 9.04
C VAL A 184 6.70 -7.80 9.88
N VAL A 185 5.88 -6.82 10.28
CA VAL A 185 6.34 -5.70 11.11
C VAL A 185 6.85 -6.17 12.46
N MET A 186 6.18 -7.14 13.08
CA MET A 186 6.47 -7.57 14.44
C MET A 186 7.64 -8.54 14.53
N TRP A 187 7.78 -9.45 13.55
CA TRP A 187 8.64 -10.62 13.71
C TRP A 187 9.67 -10.84 12.59
N SER A 188 9.69 -10.05 11.51
CA SER A 188 10.64 -10.29 10.41
C SER A 188 12.12 -10.18 10.83
N ASN A 189 12.44 -9.37 11.84
CA ASN A 189 13.79 -9.26 12.38
C ASN A 189 14.21 -10.51 13.19
N ALA A 190 13.27 -11.20 13.83
CA ALA A 190 13.53 -12.40 14.62
C ALA A 190 13.46 -13.68 13.77
N PHE A 191 12.53 -13.72 12.81
CA PHE A 191 12.29 -14.84 11.92
C PHE A 191 12.25 -14.36 10.47
N PRO A 192 13.40 -14.38 9.76
CA PRO A 192 13.50 -13.87 8.39
C PRO A 192 12.49 -14.49 7.40
N ALA A 193 12.11 -15.76 7.62
CA ALA A 193 11.11 -16.46 6.81
C ALA A 193 9.72 -15.78 6.80
N ILE A 194 9.36 -15.05 7.87
CA ILE A 194 8.10 -14.29 7.94
C ILE A 194 8.09 -13.18 6.87
N GLY A 195 9.26 -12.69 6.45
CA GLY A 195 9.38 -11.73 5.35
C GLY A 195 8.74 -12.21 4.05
N ALA A 196 8.60 -13.52 3.83
CA ALA A 196 7.92 -14.08 2.65
C ALA A 196 6.43 -13.69 2.56
N LEU A 197 5.79 -13.33 3.69
CA LEU A 197 4.40 -12.82 3.70
C LEU A 197 4.24 -11.49 2.96
N MET A 198 5.33 -10.81 2.60
CA MET A 198 5.28 -9.64 1.72
C MET A 198 4.74 -9.98 0.33
N ILE A 199 4.94 -11.21 -0.17
CA ILE A 199 4.44 -11.64 -1.49
C ILE A 199 2.90 -11.71 -1.51
N PRO A 200 2.23 -12.49 -0.63
CA PRO A 200 0.76 -12.53 -0.62
C PRO A 200 0.14 -11.18 -0.25
N LYS A 201 0.81 -10.36 0.58
CA LYS A 201 0.42 -8.96 0.80
C LYS A 201 0.40 -8.15 -0.51
N THR A 202 1.46 -8.24 -1.31
CA THR A 202 1.57 -7.55 -2.61
C THR A 202 0.49 -8.04 -3.58
N CYS A 203 0.21 -9.34 -3.63
CA CYS A 203 -0.89 -9.89 -4.41
C CYS A 203 -2.25 -9.27 -4.02
N ALA A 204 -2.49 -9.01 -2.74
CA ALA A 204 -3.71 -8.34 -2.29
C ALA A 204 -3.80 -6.88 -2.79
N TYR A 205 -2.67 -6.17 -2.88
CA TYR A 205 -2.64 -4.84 -3.51
C TYR A 205 -2.85 -4.89 -5.02
N VAL A 206 -2.23 -5.85 -5.72
CA VAL A 206 -2.50 -6.08 -7.15
C VAL A 206 -3.98 -6.36 -7.38
N TRP A 207 -4.60 -7.17 -6.53
CA TRP A 207 -6.04 -7.44 -6.60
C TRP A 207 -6.88 -6.17 -6.37
N THR A 208 -6.48 -5.31 -5.43
CA THR A 208 -7.09 -3.98 -5.24
C THR A 208 -7.03 -3.15 -6.53
N VAL A 209 -5.85 -3.08 -7.16
CA VAL A 209 -5.62 -2.40 -8.44
C VAL A 209 -6.54 -2.96 -9.55
N LEU A 210 -6.62 -4.29 -9.66
CA LEU A 210 -7.44 -4.98 -10.65
C LEU A 210 -8.94 -4.77 -10.44
N ILE A 211 -9.43 -4.68 -9.20
CA ILE A 211 -10.85 -4.35 -8.93
C ILE A 211 -11.19 -3.00 -9.54
N GLY A 212 -10.37 -1.97 -9.30
CA GLY A 212 -10.60 -0.64 -9.85
C GLY A 212 -10.52 -0.61 -11.37
N TYR A 213 -9.52 -1.26 -11.95
CA TYR A 213 -9.35 -1.32 -13.41
C TYR A 213 -10.48 -2.07 -14.12
N ASN A 214 -10.90 -3.22 -13.57
CA ASN A 214 -11.99 -3.99 -14.13
C ASN A 214 -13.34 -3.27 -14.00
N ALA A 215 -13.56 -2.52 -12.92
CA ALA A 215 -14.72 -1.66 -12.78
C ALA A 215 -14.70 -0.55 -13.84
N MET A 216 -13.55 0.11 -14.04
CA MET A 216 -13.40 1.13 -15.08
C MET A 216 -13.77 0.59 -16.45
N ARG A 217 -13.16 -0.52 -16.88
CA ARG A 217 -13.42 -1.13 -18.19
C ARG A 217 -14.88 -1.53 -18.44
N LYS A 218 -15.69 -1.70 -17.40
CA LYS A 218 -17.11 -2.05 -17.52
C LYS A 218 -18.01 -0.83 -17.52
N GLU A 219 -17.58 0.25 -16.90
CA GLU A 219 -18.41 1.43 -16.62
C GLU A 219 -18.02 2.64 -17.47
N VAL A 220 -16.91 2.55 -18.20
CA VAL A 220 -16.25 3.61 -18.97
C VAL A 220 -15.84 3.08 -20.33
#